data_AF-A0A7J7K0N3-F1
#
_entry.id   AF-A0A7J7K0N3-F1
#
_cell.length_a   1.000
_cell.length_b   1.000
_cell.length_c   1.000
_cell.angle_alpha   90.00
_cell.angle_beta   90.00
_cell.angle_gamma   90.00
#
_symmetry.space_group_name_H-M   'P 1'
#
loop_
_entity.id
_entity.type
_entity.pdbx_description
1 polymer ?
#
loop_
_entity_poly.entity_id
_entity_poly.type
_entity_poly.pdbx_seq_one_letter_code
_entity_poly.pdbx_strand_id
1 'polypeptide(L)'
;MCTLRYHTKEKIMRIGLCFLYLALISSNLAGFPTSNDISDILHALEKIVSFYTSSAGESNLDGLYGLKVVEGVLKELINNSFLFSLLQDDLKQRLQLLLLSCRQPLLVGIKAVEKNDPAQYKNLKALITEDYTANNIPRNIKKELKWPFVLNLKDSFEAFDEATSDGCIGDVIRSRGASECALSKSCAKAATTQNLQSYPLTHQLLFSIEAEKLPQCAAKWDEMLIDMGYYSNVEFQRIWCTNSYYEVQGLVKVRENEDGVKHYSVDTAHLDIFFEHLYVCPSIGFYELLKEEYLPIIYRAQDDSGCYRLKTSAELSPAARKPLVEAEAKDGCMFHLTAVAATALSSYLRYSLHLKYAPDKLNTDLINDHKHYLEAVEVLKLKPRSRISYSIYKNHYIIFVVVNVIFFILFFYRKKLFICRTSRKYTCWW
;
A
#
# COMPACT_ATOMS: atom_id res chain seq x y z
N MET A 1 54.10 -19.82 -36.00
CA MET A 1 53.93 -18.76 -34.98
C MET A 1 52.82 -17.83 -35.45
N CYS A 2 51.84 -17.51 -34.59
CA CYS A 2 50.59 -16.75 -34.86
C CYS A 2 49.60 -17.51 -35.78
N THR A 3 48.34 -17.80 -35.44
CA THR A 3 47.33 -17.00 -34.76
C THR A 3 46.24 -17.92 -34.18
N LEU A 4 46.15 -18.02 -32.85
CA LEU A 4 45.05 -18.68 -32.14
C LEU A 4 44.59 -17.76 -31.01
N ARG A 5 44.11 -16.56 -31.37
CA ARG A 5 43.75 -15.54 -30.36
C ARG A 5 42.54 -14.66 -30.68
N TYR A 6 41.76 -14.97 -31.73
CA TYR A 6 40.63 -14.13 -32.12
C TYR A 6 39.24 -14.65 -31.71
N HIS A 7 39.07 -15.94 -31.42
CA HIS A 7 37.74 -16.49 -31.10
C HIS A 7 37.34 -16.46 -29.62
N THR A 8 38.27 -16.19 -28.70
CA THR A 8 37.99 -16.10 -27.26
C THR A 8 37.53 -14.70 -26.83
N LYS A 9 37.99 -13.62 -27.49
CA LYS A 9 37.60 -12.25 -27.11
C LYS A 9 36.12 -11.95 -27.36
N GLU A 10 35.53 -12.48 -28.43
CA GLU A 10 34.11 -12.22 -28.76
C GLU A 10 33.13 -12.95 -27.83
N LYS A 11 33.51 -14.15 -27.32
CA LYS A 11 32.73 -14.86 -26.31
C LYS A 11 32.81 -14.19 -24.93
N ILE A 12 34.00 -13.73 -24.54
CA ILE A 12 34.21 -13.01 -23.27
C ILE A 12 33.43 -11.68 -23.26
N MET A 13 33.39 -10.96 -24.40
CA MET A 13 32.66 -9.69 -24.50
C MET A 13 31.13 -9.88 -24.43
N ARG A 14 30.59 -10.98 -24.98
CA ARG A 14 29.15 -11.31 -24.89
C ARG A 14 28.74 -11.77 -23.50
N ILE A 15 29.60 -12.52 -22.81
CA ILE A 15 29.37 -12.91 -21.40
C ILE A 15 29.40 -11.66 -20.51
N GLY A 16 30.39 -10.77 -20.71
CA GLY A 16 30.48 -9.50 -19.99
C GLY A 16 29.26 -8.58 -20.20
N LEU A 17 28.74 -8.50 -21.42
CA LEU A 17 27.51 -7.76 -21.73
C LEU A 17 26.26 -8.38 -21.09
N CYS A 18 26.15 -9.71 -21.01
CA CYS A 18 25.05 -10.35 -20.28
C CYS A 18 25.13 -10.09 -18.77
N PHE A 19 26.33 -10.10 -18.17
CA PHE A 19 26.49 -9.74 -16.75
C PHE A 19 26.20 -8.26 -16.47
N LEU A 20 26.59 -7.35 -17.37
CA LEU A 20 26.21 -5.93 -17.30
C LEU A 20 24.70 -5.74 -17.47
N TYR A 21 24.05 -6.49 -18.36
CA TYR A 21 22.60 -6.44 -18.55
C TYR A 21 21.86 -7.01 -17.34
N LEU A 22 22.34 -8.09 -16.74
CA LEU A 22 21.80 -8.65 -15.50
C LEU A 22 22.02 -7.72 -14.29
N ALA A 23 23.17 -7.03 -14.22
CA ALA A 23 23.44 -6.01 -13.21
C ALA A 23 22.62 -4.72 -13.39
N LEU A 24 22.28 -4.37 -14.63
CA LEU A 24 21.38 -3.26 -14.98
C LEU A 24 19.90 -3.61 -14.77
N ILE A 25 19.53 -4.90 -14.84
CA ILE A 25 18.21 -5.39 -14.46
C ILE A 25 18.09 -5.47 -12.94
N SER A 26 19.14 -5.86 -12.21
CA SER A 26 19.12 -5.88 -10.73
C SER A 26 19.08 -4.48 -10.10
N SER A 27 19.51 -3.44 -10.80
CA SER A 27 19.46 -2.04 -10.34
C SER A 27 18.15 -1.31 -10.68
N ASN A 28 17.21 -1.97 -11.37
CA ASN A 28 15.86 -1.45 -11.63
C ASN A 28 14.76 -2.16 -10.83
N LEU A 29 15.12 -3.06 -9.90
CA LEU A 29 14.21 -3.38 -8.82
C LEU A 29 14.23 -2.21 -7.86
N ALA A 30 13.06 -1.60 -7.66
CA ALA A 30 12.83 -0.56 -6.67
C ALA A 30 13.50 -0.93 -5.34
N GLY A 31 14.04 0.08 -4.64
CA GLY A 31 14.69 -0.06 -3.34
C GLY A 31 13.94 -1.06 -2.47
N PHE A 32 14.63 -2.16 -2.17
CA PHE A 32 14.10 -3.19 -1.29
C PHE A 32 14.49 -2.80 0.14
N PRO A 33 13.54 -2.77 1.08
CA PRO A 33 13.86 -2.49 2.48
C PRO A 33 14.93 -3.46 2.97
N THR A 34 16.03 -2.88 3.44
CA THR A 34 17.21 -3.55 3.97
C THR A 34 16.96 -4.07 5.38
N SER A 35 17.88 -4.87 5.94
CA SER A 35 17.77 -5.36 7.32
C SER A 35 17.73 -4.25 8.37
N ASN A 36 18.30 -3.08 8.07
CA ASN A 36 18.29 -1.92 8.97
C ASN A 36 16.87 -1.35 9.11
N ASP A 37 16.06 -1.41 8.04
CA ASP A 37 14.71 -0.85 8.05
C ASP A 37 13.77 -1.60 9.00
N ILE A 38 13.88 -2.93 9.14
CA ILE A 38 13.02 -3.69 10.07
C ILE A 38 13.30 -3.33 11.53
N SER A 39 14.58 -3.14 11.89
CA SER A 39 14.95 -2.76 13.25
C SER A 39 14.47 -1.35 13.59
N ASP A 40 14.57 -0.43 12.62
CA ASP A 40 14.14 0.97 12.76
C ASP A 40 12.61 1.07 12.84
N ILE A 41 11.87 0.30 12.02
CA ILE A 41 10.41 0.19 12.11
C ILE A 41 10.00 -0.28 13.51
N LEU A 42 10.63 -1.35 14.01
CA LEU A 42 10.34 -1.88 15.35
C LEU A 42 10.67 -0.87 16.43
N HIS A 43 11.79 -0.16 16.33
CA HIS A 43 12.16 0.87 17.28
C HIS A 43 11.14 2.01 17.33
N ALA A 44 10.66 2.46 16.15
CA ALA A 44 9.62 3.47 16.07
C ALA A 44 8.30 2.99 16.70
N LEU A 45 7.89 1.73 16.45
CA LEU A 45 6.71 1.13 17.08
C LEU A 45 6.86 0.97 18.60
N GLU A 46 8.03 0.54 19.08
CA GLU A 46 8.35 0.43 20.52
C GLU A 46 8.17 1.79 21.22
N LYS A 47 8.64 2.89 20.60
CA LYS A 47 8.42 4.24 21.09
C LYS A 47 6.94 4.62 21.13
N ILE A 48 6.16 4.29 20.10
CA ILE A 48 4.70 4.53 20.09
C ILE A 48 4.01 3.78 21.24
N VAL A 49 4.31 2.50 21.43
CA VAL A 49 3.72 1.68 22.50
C VAL A 49 4.13 2.21 23.89
N SER A 50 5.36 2.70 24.02
CA SER A 50 5.83 3.39 25.23
C SER A 50 4.99 4.64 25.52
N PHE A 51 4.73 5.49 24.52
CA PHE A 51 3.82 6.65 24.66
C PHE A 51 2.42 6.24 25.12
N TYR A 52 1.81 5.22 24.51
CA TYR A 52 0.50 4.75 24.94
C TYR A 52 0.50 4.23 26.38
N THR A 53 1.61 3.66 26.86
CA THR A 53 1.72 3.15 28.24
C THR A 53 1.50 4.25 29.27
N SER A 54 1.95 5.47 29.01
CA SER A 54 1.75 6.62 29.90
C SER A 54 0.46 7.40 29.62
N SER A 55 -0.07 7.34 28.39
CA SER A 55 -1.03 8.32 27.92
C SER A 55 -2.38 7.73 27.45
N ALA A 56 -2.52 6.40 27.38
CA ALA A 56 -3.73 5.76 26.84
C ALA A 56 -5.04 6.16 27.54
N GLY A 57 -4.98 6.61 28.80
CA GLY A 57 -6.16 7.11 29.53
C GLY A 57 -6.74 8.43 28.99
N GLU A 58 -6.02 9.12 28.11
CA GLU A 58 -6.43 10.36 27.45
C GLU A 58 -6.82 10.14 25.98
N SER A 59 -6.68 8.92 25.45
CA SER A 59 -6.97 8.58 24.06
C SER A 59 -8.48 8.55 23.78
N ASN A 60 -8.86 8.93 22.56
CA ASN A 60 -10.16 8.62 21.96
C ASN A 60 -10.12 7.27 21.22
N LEU A 61 -11.23 6.91 20.56
CA LEU A 61 -11.36 5.66 19.82
C LEU A 61 -10.36 5.57 18.66
N ASP A 62 -10.23 6.63 17.87
CA ASP A 62 -9.37 6.65 16.67
C ASP A 62 -7.88 6.56 17.04
N GLY A 63 -7.49 7.27 18.11
CA GLY A 63 -6.20 7.11 18.77
C GLY A 63 -5.92 5.67 19.18
N LEU A 64 -6.89 5.03 19.83
CA LEU A 64 -6.68 3.68 20.35
C LEU A 64 -6.70 2.61 19.25
N TYR A 65 -7.42 2.86 18.16
CA TYR A 65 -7.52 1.96 17.02
C TYR A 65 -6.13 1.64 16.43
N GLY A 66 -5.24 2.64 16.34
CA GLY A 66 -3.88 2.40 15.84
C GLY A 66 -3.09 1.39 16.68
N LEU A 67 -3.17 1.49 18.02
CA LEU A 67 -2.56 0.50 18.92
C LEU A 67 -3.19 -0.88 18.76
N LYS A 68 -4.48 -0.95 18.46
CA LYS A 68 -5.19 -2.22 18.22
C LYS A 68 -4.71 -2.89 16.93
N VAL A 69 -4.46 -2.12 15.88
CA VAL A 69 -3.87 -2.62 14.63
C VAL A 69 -2.45 -3.16 14.88
N VAL A 70 -1.62 -2.44 15.64
CA VAL A 70 -0.26 -2.91 16.03
C VAL A 70 -0.36 -4.28 16.71
N GLU A 71 -1.24 -4.42 17.70
CA GLU A 71 -1.47 -5.70 18.39
C GLU A 71 -1.86 -6.83 17.41
N GLY A 72 -2.81 -6.56 16.50
CA GLY A 72 -3.29 -7.55 15.54
C GLY A 72 -2.22 -7.99 14.53
N VAL A 73 -1.46 -7.03 13.98
CA VAL A 73 -0.35 -7.33 13.05
C VAL A 73 0.72 -8.17 13.74
N LEU A 74 1.08 -7.85 14.99
CA LEU A 74 2.04 -8.64 15.75
C LEU A 74 1.54 -10.06 16.03
N LYS A 75 0.27 -10.22 16.42
CA LYS A 75 -0.37 -11.55 16.59
C LYS A 75 -0.30 -12.35 15.29
N GLU A 76 -0.65 -11.74 14.16
CA GLU A 76 -0.60 -12.39 12.85
C GLU A 76 0.81 -12.87 12.50
N LEU A 77 1.81 -11.99 12.65
CA LEU A 77 3.21 -12.31 12.36
C LEU A 77 3.76 -13.43 13.25
N ILE A 78 3.40 -13.44 14.52
CA ILE A 78 3.84 -14.46 15.50
C ILE A 78 3.12 -15.79 15.25
N ASN A 79 1.83 -15.76 14.93
CA ASN A 79 1.03 -16.96 14.70
C ASN A 79 1.26 -17.61 13.34
N ASN A 80 1.85 -16.88 12.38
CA ASN A 80 2.29 -17.44 11.10
C ASN A 80 3.53 -18.33 11.32
N SER A 81 3.29 -19.61 11.64
CA SER A 81 4.34 -20.57 11.99
C SER A 81 5.46 -20.67 10.96
N PHE A 82 5.14 -20.59 9.67
CA PHE A 82 6.12 -20.59 8.59
C PHE A 82 7.02 -19.36 8.67
N LEU A 83 6.45 -18.15 8.61
CA LEU A 83 7.23 -16.91 8.66
C LEU A 83 8.00 -16.79 9.97
N PHE A 84 7.35 -17.05 11.09
CA PHE A 84 7.94 -16.92 12.42
C PHE A 84 9.14 -17.87 12.62
N SER A 85 9.10 -19.08 12.04
CA SER A 85 10.22 -20.04 12.09
C SER A 85 11.49 -19.53 11.40
N LEU A 86 11.36 -18.66 10.40
CA LEU A 86 12.45 -18.11 9.60
C LEU A 86 13.12 -16.89 10.26
N LEU A 87 12.49 -16.31 11.29
CA LEU A 87 13.01 -15.12 11.96
C LEU A 87 14.21 -15.46 12.85
N GLN A 88 15.10 -14.48 13.03
CA GLN A 88 16.17 -14.55 14.01
C GLN A 88 15.60 -14.45 15.43
N ASP A 89 16.28 -15.02 16.43
CA ASP A 89 15.73 -15.14 17.77
C ASP A 89 15.58 -13.79 18.48
N ASP A 90 16.47 -12.83 18.22
CA ASP A 90 16.35 -11.46 18.71
C ASP A 90 15.07 -10.79 18.17
N LEU A 91 14.77 -11.00 16.89
CA LEU A 91 13.58 -10.45 16.24
C LEU A 91 12.30 -11.10 16.78
N LYS A 92 12.30 -12.43 16.98
CA LYS A 92 11.18 -13.14 17.62
C LYS A 92 10.91 -12.57 19.02
N GLN A 93 11.96 -12.39 19.81
CA GLN A 93 11.86 -11.85 21.16
C GLN A 93 11.32 -10.41 21.13
N ARG A 94 11.81 -9.54 20.25
CA ARG A 94 11.31 -8.16 20.11
C ARG A 94 9.84 -8.13 19.74
N LEU A 95 9.40 -8.92 18.76
CA LEU A 95 7.99 -9.00 18.37
C LEU A 95 7.09 -9.44 19.53
N GLN A 96 7.51 -10.48 20.28
CA GLN A 96 6.77 -10.98 21.44
C GLN A 96 6.70 -9.95 22.57
N LEU A 97 7.81 -9.28 22.89
CA LEU A 97 7.85 -8.24 23.92
C LEU A 97 7.00 -7.03 23.54
N LEU A 98 7.05 -6.61 22.28
CA LEU A 98 6.22 -5.52 21.77
C LEU A 98 4.73 -5.87 21.87
N LEU A 99 4.34 -7.09 21.46
CA LEU A 99 2.96 -7.56 21.60
C LEU A 99 2.49 -7.55 23.06
N LEU A 100 3.33 -8.04 23.99
CA LEU A 100 3.02 -8.01 25.42
C LEU A 100 2.86 -6.57 25.93
N SER A 101 3.64 -5.64 25.41
CA SER A 101 3.63 -4.23 25.80
C SER A 101 2.36 -3.49 25.36
N CYS A 102 1.67 -3.96 24.31
CA CYS A 102 0.38 -3.40 23.89
C CYS A 102 -0.76 -3.66 24.89
N ARG A 103 -0.66 -4.70 25.73
CA ARG A 103 -1.80 -5.22 26.51
C ARG A 103 -2.35 -4.22 27.53
N GLN A 104 -1.49 -3.66 28.38
CA GLN A 104 -1.92 -2.72 29.43
C GLN A 104 -2.48 -1.41 28.86
N PRO A 105 -1.80 -0.72 27.92
CA PRO A 105 -2.36 0.50 27.34
C PRO A 105 -3.69 0.27 26.62
N LEU A 106 -3.89 -0.85 25.91
CA LEU A 106 -5.20 -1.19 25.34
C LEU A 106 -6.29 -1.31 26.40
N LEU A 107 -6.02 -2.02 27.50
CA LEU A 107 -7.00 -2.18 28.59
C LEU A 107 -7.35 -0.85 29.27
N VAL A 108 -6.37 0.03 29.45
CA VAL A 108 -6.58 1.36 30.02
C VAL A 108 -7.36 2.25 29.04
N GLY A 109 -6.93 2.28 27.78
CA GLY A 109 -7.55 3.08 26.72
C GLY A 109 -9.01 2.69 26.47
N ILE A 110 -9.33 1.39 26.39
CA ILE A 110 -10.71 0.93 26.15
C ILE A 110 -11.64 1.47 27.25
N LYS A 111 -11.21 1.38 28.53
CA LYS A 111 -11.99 1.90 29.66
C LYS A 111 -12.12 3.43 29.62
N ALA A 112 -11.08 4.13 29.17
CA ALA A 112 -11.12 5.57 29.02
C ALA A 112 -12.10 5.98 27.91
N VAL A 113 -12.06 5.34 26.75
CA VAL A 113 -12.99 5.57 25.63
C VAL A 113 -14.43 5.31 26.08
N GLU A 114 -14.70 4.18 26.73
CA GLU A 114 -16.03 3.85 27.26
C GLU A 114 -16.58 4.93 28.21
N LYS A 115 -15.71 5.50 29.05
CA LYS A 115 -16.07 6.53 30.03
C LYS A 115 -16.23 7.92 29.40
N ASN A 116 -15.31 8.29 28.51
CA ASN A 116 -15.19 9.66 27.99
C ASN A 116 -16.15 9.89 26.81
N ASP A 117 -16.36 8.88 25.97
CA ASP A 117 -17.32 8.91 24.86
C ASP A 117 -18.14 7.61 24.77
N PRO A 118 -19.15 7.44 25.64
CA PRO A 118 -19.97 6.24 25.67
C PRO A 118 -20.79 6.05 24.39
N ALA A 119 -21.09 7.12 23.64
CA ALA A 119 -21.89 7.05 22.42
C ALA A 119 -21.06 6.48 21.26
N GLN A 120 -19.86 7.02 21.02
CA GLN A 120 -18.92 6.49 20.04
C GLN A 120 -18.49 5.07 20.41
N TYR A 121 -18.18 4.83 21.69
CA TYR A 121 -17.85 3.48 22.19
C TYR A 121 -18.97 2.47 21.89
N LYS A 122 -20.24 2.79 22.19
CA LYS A 122 -21.35 1.86 21.92
C LYS A 122 -21.45 1.47 20.45
N ASN A 123 -21.19 2.42 19.54
CA ASN A 123 -21.34 2.22 18.10
C ASN A 123 -20.15 1.51 17.47
N LEU A 124 -18.92 1.79 17.93
CA LEU A 124 -17.68 1.40 17.28
C LEU A 124 -16.76 0.53 18.13
N LYS A 125 -17.15 0.14 19.36
CA LYS A 125 -16.31 -0.66 20.28
C LYS A 125 -15.67 -1.88 19.63
N ALA A 126 -16.35 -2.53 18.68
CA ALA A 126 -15.83 -3.72 18.01
C ALA A 126 -14.48 -3.46 17.33
N LEU A 127 -14.22 -2.23 16.86
CA LEU A 127 -12.94 -1.83 16.26
C LEU A 127 -11.77 -1.91 17.23
N ILE A 128 -12.01 -1.70 18.54
CA ILE A 128 -10.97 -1.66 19.58
C ILE A 128 -11.02 -2.87 20.51
N THR A 129 -12.15 -3.59 20.60
CA THR A 129 -12.30 -4.75 21.49
C THR A 129 -12.06 -6.09 20.81
N GLU A 130 -12.33 -6.22 19.50
CA GLU A 130 -12.14 -7.49 18.78
C GLU A 130 -10.76 -7.59 18.15
N ASP A 131 -10.29 -8.81 17.89
CA ASP A 131 -9.00 -8.99 17.23
C ASP A 131 -9.00 -8.38 15.83
N TYR A 132 -7.99 -7.56 15.56
CA TYR A 132 -7.76 -7.01 14.24
C TYR A 132 -7.26 -8.12 13.30
N THR A 133 -7.84 -8.15 12.10
CA THR A 133 -7.41 -9.00 10.99
C THR A 133 -7.19 -8.12 9.77
N ALA A 134 -6.06 -8.34 9.10
CA ALA A 134 -5.76 -7.73 7.81
C ALA A 134 -5.99 -8.74 6.68
N ASN A 135 -6.27 -8.24 5.47
CA ASN A 135 -6.36 -9.10 4.30
C ASN A 135 -4.94 -9.35 3.75
N ASN A 136 -4.64 -10.61 3.43
CA ASN A 136 -3.28 -11.06 3.15
C ASN A 136 -2.99 -11.28 1.69
N ILE A 137 -3.97 -11.06 0.81
CA ILE A 137 -3.82 -11.26 -0.62
C ILE A 137 -3.19 -9.99 -1.20
N PRO A 138 -1.95 -10.02 -1.69
CA PRO A 138 -1.33 -8.91 -2.38
C PRO A 138 -2.11 -8.57 -3.66
N ARG A 139 -2.25 -7.27 -3.95
CA ARG A 139 -3.01 -6.75 -5.08
C ARG A 139 -2.23 -5.62 -5.73
N ASN A 140 -2.49 -5.41 -7.02
CA ASN A 140 -1.82 -4.35 -7.78
C ASN A 140 -2.74 -3.18 -8.12
N ILE A 141 -2.19 -1.96 -8.04
CA ILE A 141 -2.80 -0.75 -8.60
C ILE A 141 -2.88 -0.84 -10.13
N LYS A 142 -3.81 -0.09 -10.73
CA LYS A 142 -4.01 -0.08 -12.18
C LYS A 142 -4.13 1.34 -12.70
N LYS A 143 -3.11 1.79 -13.41
CA LYS A 143 -3.00 3.19 -13.88
C LYS A 143 -4.21 3.63 -14.70
N GLU A 144 -4.81 2.70 -15.45
CA GLU A 144 -6.03 2.90 -16.23
C GLU A 144 -7.29 3.21 -15.41
N LEU A 145 -7.29 2.90 -14.10
CA LEU A 145 -8.38 3.18 -13.18
C LEU A 145 -8.25 4.55 -12.47
N LYS A 146 -7.21 5.31 -12.81
CA LYS A 146 -7.03 6.67 -12.29
C LYS A 146 -8.21 7.54 -12.74
N TRP A 147 -8.82 8.24 -11.79
CA TRP A 147 -9.89 9.18 -12.08
C TRP A 147 -9.37 10.36 -12.90
N PRO A 148 -10.17 10.86 -13.86
CA PRO A 148 -9.89 12.16 -14.47
C PRO A 148 -9.95 13.21 -13.36
N PHE A 149 -8.94 14.06 -13.27
CA PHE A 149 -8.91 15.10 -12.25
C PHE A 149 -10.06 16.09 -12.50
N VAL A 150 -11.13 15.98 -11.71
CA VAL A 150 -12.26 16.91 -11.72
C VAL A 150 -12.26 17.62 -10.37
N LEU A 151 -11.83 18.89 -10.37
CA LEU A 151 -11.97 19.76 -9.20
C LEU A 151 -13.46 20.06 -9.00
N ASN A 152 -14.13 19.26 -8.18
CA ASN A 152 -15.44 19.63 -7.66
C ASN A 152 -15.39 19.72 -6.13
N LEU A 153 -14.71 20.78 -5.67
CA LEU A 153 -14.36 21.01 -4.27
C LEU A 153 -15.56 21.24 -3.34
N LYS A 154 -16.77 21.49 -3.86
CA LYS A 154 -17.97 21.73 -3.04
C LYS A 154 -18.72 20.44 -2.70
N ASP A 155 -18.87 19.53 -3.66
CA ASP A 155 -19.55 18.25 -3.44
C ASP A 155 -18.64 17.23 -2.70
N SER A 156 -17.32 17.49 -2.66
CA SER A 156 -16.33 16.53 -2.16
C SER A 156 -16.20 16.44 -0.63
N PHE A 157 -16.55 17.49 0.11
CA PHE A 157 -16.40 17.51 1.58
C PHE A 157 -17.63 16.98 2.32
N GLU A 158 -18.81 17.04 1.71
CA GLU A 158 -20.08 16.67 2.38
C GLU A 158 -20.52 15.22 2.05
N ALA A 159 -19.93 14.58 1.04
CA ALA A 159 -20.43 13.30 0.56
C ALA A 159 -20.13 12.11 1.48
N PHE A 160 -19.01 12.11 2.19
CA PHE A 160 -18.60 11.03 3.11
C PHE A 160 -17.62 11.56 4.17
N ASP A 161 -18.11 12.46 5.01
CA ASP A 161 -17.35 12.97 6.16
C ASP A 161 -17.21 11.92 7.27
N GLU A 162 -16.46 12.25 8.32
CA GLU A 162 -16.19 11.40 9.48
C GLU A 162 -17.49 10.90 10.13
N ALA A 163 -18.43 11.80 10.42
CA ALA A 163 -19.71 11.44 11.04
C ALA A 163 -20.55 10.49 10.18
N THR A 164 -20.60 10.72 8.86
CA THR A 164 -21.30 9.85 7.92
C THR A 164 -20.60 8.49 7.83
N SER A 165 -19.27 8.48 7.73
CA SER A 165 -18.47 7.27 7.66
C SER A 165 -18.63 6.40 8.91
N ASP A 166 -18.48 6.99 10.10
CA ASP A 166 -18.65 6.32 11.40
C ASP A 166 -20.07 5.77 11.58
N GLY A 167 -21.07 6.53 11.15
CA GLY A 167 -22.46 6.07 11.13
C GLY A 167 -22.62 4.79 10.30
N CYS A 168 -22.05 4.79 9.09
CA CYS A 168 -22.11 3.66 8.16
C CYS A 168 -21.28 2.46 8.62
N ILE A 169 -20.08 2.66 9.17
CA ILE A 169 -19.29 1.59 9.79
C ILE A 169 -20.02 1.04 11.01
N GLY A 170 -20.64 1.91 11.80
CA GLY A 170 -21.50 1.53 12.92
C GLY A 170 -22.67 0.64 12.52
N ASP A 171 -23.31 0.88 11.37
CA ASP A 171 -24.35 -0.02 10.81
C ASP A 171 -23.80 -1.41 10.53
N VAL A 172 -22.62 -1.50 9.91
CA VAL A 172 -21.96 -2.77 9.65
C VAL A 172 -21.64 -3.48 10.97
N ILE A 173 -21.05 -2.79 11.94
CA ILE A 173 -20.70 -3.36 13.25
C ILE A 173 -21.95 -3.82 14.01
N ARG A 174 -23.05 -3.08 13.95
CA ARG A 174 -24.33 -3.48 14.57
C ARG A 174 -24.91 -4.76 13.96
N SER A 175 -24.48 -5.14 12.76
CA SER A 175 -24.89 -6.37 12.09
C SER A 175 -24.19 -7.62 12.63
N ARG A 176 -23.22 -7.46 13.55
CA ARG A 176 -22.54 -8.59 14.22
C ARG A 176 -23.53 -9.42 15.02
N GLY A 177 -23.60 -10.71 14.71
CA GLY A 177 -24.55 -11.64 15.33
C GLY A 177 -25.99 -11.52 14.81
N ALA A 178 -26.26 -10.65 13.83
CA ALA A 178 -27.55 -10.56 13.14
C ALA A 178 -27.56 -11.44 11.87
N SER A 179 -28.74 -11.93 11.49
CA SER A 179 -28.93 -12.69 10.24
C SER A 179 -28.87 -11.82 8.98
N GLU A 180 -29.15 -10.52 9.11
CA GLU A 180 -29.16 -9.56 8.01
C GLU A 180 -28.19 -8.42 8.28
N CYS A 181 -27.60 -7.87 7.21
CA CYS A 181 -26.76 -6.69 7.31
C CYS A 181 -27.60 -5.40 7.32
N ALA A 182 -27.34 -4.52 8.29
CA ALA A 182 -28.00 -3.22 8.43
C ALA A 182 -27.53 -2.17 7.42
N LEU A 183 -26.60 -2.51 6.52
CA LEU A 183 -26.09 -1.61 5.50
C LEU A 183 -27.23 -0.96 4.68
N SER A 184 -27.25 0.37 4.65
CA SER A 184 -28.25 1.17 3.95
C SER A 184 -27.81 1.56 2.54
N LYS A 185 -28.79 1.83 1.66
CA LYS A 185 -28.51 2.35 0.30
C LYS A 185 -27.85 3.72 0.33
N SER A 186 -28.14 4.54 1.34
CA SER A 186 -27.49 5.85 1.53
C SER A 186 -26.00 5.68 1.84
N CYS A 187 -25.64 4.78 2.75
CA CYS A 187 -24.23 4.46 3.03
C CYS A 187 -23.52 3.94 1.78
N ALA A 188 -24.15 3.03 1.03
CA ALA A 188 -23.57 2.50 -0.19
C ALA A 188 -23.35 3.59 -1.27
N LYS A 189 -24.30 4.50 -1.45
CA LYS A 189 -24.17 5.63 -2.38
C LYS A 189 -23.07 6.62 -1.95
N ALA A 190 -23.01 6.92 -0.67
CA ALA A 190 -22.00 7.83 -0.11
C ALA A 190 -20.59 7.21 -0.23
N ALA A 191 -20.46 5.92 0.11
CA ALA A 191 -19.23 5.16 0.02
C ALA A 191 -18.70 4.99 -1.42
N THR A 192 -19.59 5.00 -2.42
CA THR A 192 -19.23 4.86 -3.85
C THR A 192 -19.10 6.19 -4.60
N THR A 193 -19.25 7.32 -3.92
CA THR A 193 -19.10 8.63 -4.57
C THR A 193 -17.68 8.81 -5.08
N GLN A 194 -17.51 8.95 -6.39
CA GLN A 194 -16.21 9.07 -7.05
C GLN A 194 -15.62 10.48 -6.93
N ASN A 195 -14.32 10.60 -7.17
CA ASN A 195 -13.56 11.87 -7.16
C ASN A 195 -13.46 12.56 -5.79
N LEU A 196 -13.75 11.82 -4.71
CA LEU A 196 -13.41 12.27 -3.36
C LEU A 196 -11.91 12.16 -3.12
N GLN A 197 -11.38 13.00 -2.24
CA GLN A 197 -9.95 13.08 -1.93
C GLN A 197 -9.78 13.20 -0.42
N SER A 198 -8.59 12.88 0.07
CA SER A 198 -8.23 12.98 1.48
C SER A 198 -9.13 12.11 2.36
N TYR A 199 -9.55 12.56 3.55
CA TYR A 199 -10.29 11.73 4.51
C TYR A 199 -11.50 11.00 3.90
N PRO A 200 -12.39 11.63 3.11
CA PRO A 200 -13.45 10.89 2.45
C PRO A 200 -12.96 9.67 1.65
N LEU A 201 -11.83 9.77 0.95
CA LEU A 201 -11.30 8.66 0.16
C LEU A 201 -10.81 7.49 1.04
N THR A 202 -10.10 7.78 2.13
CA THR A 202 -9.61 6.76 3.08
C THR A 202 -10.78 6.13 3.83
N HIS A 203 -11.76 6.93 4.24
CA HIS A 203 -12.97 6.47 4.93
C HIS A 203 -13.86 5.58 4.05
N GLN A 204 -14.01 5.89 2.76
CA GLN A 204 -14.73 5.02 1.81
C GLN A 204 -14.12 3.62 1.74
N LEU A 205 -12.79 3.54 1.74
CA LEU A 205 -12.05 2.29 1.78
C LEU A 205 -12.22 1.57 3.13
N LEU A 206 -12.08 2.27 4.26
CA LEU A 206 -12.31 1.71 5.61
C LEU A 206 -13.71 1.10 5.74
N PHE A 207 -14.75 1.81 5.27
CA PHE A 207 -16.10 1.28 5.21
C PHE A 207 -16.17 -0.04 4.42
N SER A 208 -15.55 -0.10 3.24
CA SER A 208 -15.54 -1.32 2.42
C SER A 208 -14.81 -2.50 3.08
N ILE A 209 -13.76 -2.20 3.85
CA ILE A 209 -12.99 -3.19 4.61
C ILE A 209 -13.84 -3.77 5.74
N GLU A 210 -14.53 -2.91 6.50
CA GLU A 210 -15.41 -3.37 7.58
C GLU A 210 -16.62 -4.16 7.04
N ALA A 211 -17.19 -3.75 5.90
CA ALA A 211 -18.28 -4.48 5.25
C ALA A 211 -17.87 -5.90 4.83
N GLU A 212 -16.63 -6.09 4.36
CA GLU A 212 -16.08 -7.38 3.94
C GLU A 212 -15.90 -8.38 5.10
N LYS A 213 -15.73 -7.90 6.34
CA LYS A 213 -15.47 -8.76 7.51
C LYS A 213 -16.65 -9.63 7.93
N LEU A 214 -17.89 -9.26 7.58
CA LEU A 214 -19.09 -10.00 7.95
C LEU A 214 -19.71 -10.63 6.69
N PRO A 215 -19.86 -11.97 6.60
CA PRO A 215 -20.31 -12.63 5.36
C PRO A 215 -21.62 -12.08 4.79
N GLN A 216 -22.60 -11.77 5.64
CA GLN A 216 -23.89 -11.20 5.26
C GLN A 216 -23.78 -9.74 4.79
N CYS A 217 -22.81 -8.98 5.31
CA CYS A 217 -22.54 -7.62 4.83
C CYS A 217 -21.72 -7.63 3.55
N ALA A 218 -20.74 -8.53 3.42
CA ALA A 218 -19.95 -8.72 2.21
C ALA A 218 -20.86 -9.04 1.02
N ALA A 219 -21.77 -10.01 1.18
CA ALA A 219 -22.73 -10.39 0.13
C ALA A 219 -23.67 -9.21 -0.25
N LYS A 220 -24.23 -8.53 0.75
CA LYS A 220 -25.11 -7.36 0.51
C LYS A 220 -24.37 -6.20 -0.14
N TRP A 221 -23.11 -5.98 0.25
CA TRP A 221 -22.26 -4.94 -0.31
C TRP A 221 -21.90 -5.23 -1.77
N ASP A 222 -21.52 -6.47 -2.10
CA ASP A 222 -21.27 -6.89 -3.48
C ASP A 222 -22.53 -6.75 -4.35
N GLU A 223 -23.71 -7.13 -3.84
CA GLU A 223 -24.99 -6.91 -4.54
C GLU A 223 -25.22 -5.41 -4.84
N MET A 224 -25.04 -4.54 -3.85
CA MET A 224 -25.18 -3.09 -4.02
C MET A 224 -24.15 -2.51 -5.00
N LEU A 225 -22.93 -3.02 -5.00
CA LEU A 225 -21.88 -2.61 -5.94
C LEU A 225 -22.25 -2.99 -7.38
N ILE A 226 -22.76 -4.20 -7.59
CA ILE A 226 -23.24 -4.68 -8.90
C ILE A 226 -24.38 -3.79 -9.41
N ASP A 227 -25.35 -3.46 -8.56
CA ASP A 227 -26.44 -2.54 -8.90
C ASP A 227 -25.95 -1.15 -9.31
N MET A 228 -24.82 -0.70 -8.77
CA MET A 228 -24.17 0.57 -9.10
C MET A 228 -23.21 0.48 -10.29
N GLY A 229 -23.02 -0.71 -10.86
CA GLY A 229 -22.20 -0.94 -12.05
C GLY A 229 -20.73 -1.28 -11.77
N TYR A 230 -20.39 -1.69 -10.56
CA TYR A 230 -19.09 -2.28 -10.20
C TYR A 230 -19.17 -3.81 -10.26
N TYR A 231 -18.04 -4.51 -10.46
CA TYR A 231 -18.05 -5.99 -10.54
C TYR A 231 -17.98 -6.68 -9.18
N SER A 232 -17.26 -6.09 -8.24
CA SER A 232 -17.04 -6.67 -6.90
C SER A 232 -16.42 -5.64 -5.98
N ASN A 233 -16.44 -5.93 -4.68
CA ASN A 233 -15.68 -5.17 -3.69
C ASN A 233 -14.17 -5.12 -4.00
N VAL A 234 -13.60 -6.18 -4.57
CA VAL A 234 -12.18 -6.23 -4.95
C VAL A 234 -11.88 -5.22 -6.08
N GLU A 235 -12.76 -5.09 -7.06
CA GLU A 235 -12.62 -4.09 -8.11
C GLU A 235 -12.81 -2.68 -7.56
N PHE A 236 -13.84 -2.47 -6.74
CA PHE A 236 -14.09 -1.21 -6.04
C PHE A 236 -12.84 -0.75 -5.27
N GLN A 237 -12.31 -1.61 -4.39
CA GLN A 237 -11.10 -1.31 -3.63
C GLN A 237 -9.89 -1.03 -4.54
N ARG A 238 -9.76 -1.72 -5.69
CA ARG A 238 -8.69 -1.45 -6.66
C ARG A 238 -8.79 -0.08 -7.31
N ILE A 239 -9.99 0.37 -7.67
CA ILE A 239 -10.22 1.72 -8.21
C ILE A 239 -9.86 2.76 -7.15
N TRP A 240 -10.34 2.61 -5.92
CA TRP A 240 -10.09 3.56 -4.83
C TRP A 240 -8.61 3.59 -4.43
N CYS A 241 -7.96 2.43 -4.27
CA CYS A 241 -6.54 2.36 -3.93
C CYS A 241 -5.61 2.85 -5.06
N THR A 242 -6.02 2.71 -6.32
CA THR A 242 -5.32 3.37 -7.43
C THR A 242 -5.32 4.89 -7.24
N ASN A 243 -6.44 5.48 -6.84
CA ASN A 243 -6.54 6.93 -6.66
C ASN A 243 -5.84 7.41 -5.38
N SER A 244 -5.91 6.64 -4.29
CA SER A 244 -5.13 6.86 -3.06
C SER A 244 -3.62 6.88 -3.36
N TYR A 245 -3.12 5.94 -4.17
CA TYR A 245 -1.73 5.94 -4.63
C TYR A 245 -1.33 7.25 -5.32
N TYR A 246 -2.17 7.77 -6.21
CA TYR A 246 -1.88 9.03 -6.89
C TYR A 246 -2.02 10.26 -5.99
N GLU A 247 -2.87 10.21 -4.96
CA GLU A 247 -2.93 11.26 -3.95
C GLU A 247 -1.63 11.31 -3.14
N VAL A 248 -1.14 10.15 -2.67
CA VAL A 248 0.17 10.05 -1.99
C VAL A 248 1.30 10.61 -2.86
N GLN A 249 1.32 10.29 -4.16
CA GLN A 249 2.31 10.86 -5.08
C GLN A 249 2.21 12.38 -5.18
N GLY A 250 1.02 12.96 -5.07
CA GLY A 250 0.79 14.40 -5.07
C GLY A 250 1.20 15.10 -3.77
N LEU A 251 1.17 14.39 -2.64
CA LEU A 251 1.57 14.91 -1.33
C LEU A 251 3.10 14.97 -1.15
N VAL A 252 3.83 14.04 -1.79
CA VAL A 252 5.27 13.89 -1.62
C VAL A 252 6.05 14.89 -2.47
N LYS A 253 6.86 15.73 -1.81
CA LYS A 253 7.82 16.64 -2.43
C LYS A 253 9.20 15.97 -2.48
N VAL A 254 9.81 15.96 -3.65
CA VAL A 254 11.16 15.41 -3.88
C VAL A 254 12.13 16.55 -4.16
N ARG A 255 13.21 16.62 -3.40
CA ARG A 255 14.34 17.54 -3.64
C ARG A 255 15.60 16.72 -3.86
N GLU A 256 16.42 17.12 -4.83
CA GLU A 256 17.72 16.49 -5.06
C GLU A 256 18.80 17.48 -4.62
N ASN A 257 19.76 17.03 -3.81
CA ASN A 257 20.89 17.87 -3.42
C ASN A 257 21.98 17.85 -4.51
N GLU A 258 23.02 18.67 -4.34
CA GLU A 258 24.13 18.78 -5.32
C GLU A 258 24.86 17.44 -5.56
N ASP A 259 24.81 16.52 -4.60
CA ASP A 259 25.41 15.18 -4.67
C ASP A 259 24.50 14.14 -5.36
N GLY A 260 23.31 14.53 -5.86
CA GLY A 260 22.36 13.63 -6.51
C GLY A 260 21.51 12.79 -5.55
N VAL A 261 21.56 13.06 -4.24
CA VAL A 261 20.76 12.37 -3.23
C VAL A 261 19.36 12.98 -3.17
N LYS A 262 18.35 12.12 -3.37
CA LYS A 262 16.95 12.51 -3.30
C LYS A 262 16.44 12.50 -1.85
N HIS A 263 15.83 13.61 -1.47
CA HIS A 263 15.17 13.85 -0.20
C HIS A 263 13.68 13.94 -0.42
N TYR A 264 12.95 13.06 0.26
CA TYR A 264 11.50 13.01 0.24
C TYR A 264 10.95 13.71 1.47
N SER A 265 9.89 14.49 1.29
CA SER A 265 9.24 15.25 2.35
C SER A 265 7.76 15.40 2.09
N VAL A 266 6.97 15.49 3.15
CA VAL A 266 5.54 15.83 3.13
C VAL A 266 5.37 17.06 4.01
N ASP A 267 4.44 17.92 3.64
CA ASP A 267 4.09 19.06 4.47
C ASP A 267 3.52 18.59 5.81
N THR A 268 3.89 19.24 6.92
CA THR A 268 3.36 18.88 8.24
C THR A 268 1.84 18.82 8.26
N ALA A 269 1.16 19.74 7.56
CA ALA A 269 -0.29 19.78 7.45
C ALA A 269 -0.92 18.57 6.74
N HIS A 270 -0.12 17.75 6.04
CA HIS A 270 -0.57 16.58 5.29
C HIS A 270 -0.01 15.27 5.85
N LEU A 271 0.70 15.28 6.99
CA LEU A 271 1.24 14.05 7.57
C LEU A 271 0.15 13.07 7.95
N ASP A 272 -0.96 13.57 8.49
CA ASP A 272 -2.10 12.76 8.89
C ASP A 272 -2.65 11.92 7.73
N ILE A 273 -3.17 12.61 6.70
CA ILE A 273 -3.71 11.94 5.51
C ILE A 273 -2.66 11.10 4.76
N PHE A 274 -1.38 11.50 4.79
CA PHE A 274 -0.30 10.70 4.22
C PHE A 274 -0.16 9.37 4.96
N PHE A 275 -0.15 9.35 6.29
CA PHE A 275 -0.06 8.13 7.08
C PHE A 275 -1.30 7.25 6.91
N GLU A 276 -2.50 7.82 6.82
CA GLU A 276 -3.72 7.05 6.54
C GLU A 276 -3.64 6.28 5.22
N HIS A 277 -3.20 6.93 4.13
CA HIS A 277 -3.03 6.25 2.85
C HIS A 277 -1.99 5.11 2.91
N LEU A 278 -0.92 5.29 3.68
CA LEU A 278 0.11 4.25 3.93
C LEU A 278 -0.40 3.09 4.80
N TYR A 279 -1.59 3.19 5.37
CA TYR A 279 -2.23 2.11 6.11
C TYR A 279 -3.37 1.45 5.33
N VAL A 280 -4.37 2.23 4.92
CA VAL A 280 -5.68 1.69 4.50
C VAL A 280 -5.53 0.76 3.30
N CYS A 281 -4.86 1.19 2.23
CA CYS A 281 -4.67 0.36 1.05
C CYS A 281 -3.69 -0.81 1.25
N PRO A 282 -2.55 -0.60 1.94
CA PRO A 282 -1.68 -1.71 2.32
C PRO A 282 -2.33 -2.77 3.22
N SER A 283 -3.29 -2.42 4.08
CA SER A 283 -4.03 -3.39 4.92
C SER A 283 -4.90 -4.37 4.12
N ILE A 284 -5.17 -4.05 2.85
CA ILE A 284 -5.88 -4.91 1.88
C ILE A 284 -5.00 -5.32 0.69
N GLY A 285 -3.68 -5.23 0.83
CA GLY A 285 -2.72 -5.84 -0.07
C GLY A 285 -2.15 -4.95 -1.17
N PHE A 286 -2.50 -3.67 -1.25
CA PHE A 286 -1.90 -2.73 -2.21
C PHE A 286 -0.59 -2.14 -1.67
N TYR A 287 0.47 -2.95 -1.68
CA TYR A 287 1.75 -2.59 -1.07
C TYR A 287 2.55 -1.57 -1.89
N GLU A 288 2.16 -1.19 -3.11
CA GLU A 288 2.87 -0.18 -3.90
C GLU A 288 2.87 1.22 -3.27
N LEU A 289 2.02 1.46 -2.28
CA LEU A 289 2.04 2.68 -1.47
C LEU A 289 3.21 2.68 -0.45
N LEU A 290 3.69 1.50 -0.02
CA LEU A 290 4.74 1.35 0.99
C LEU A 290 6.14 1.47 0.40
N LYS A 291 6.48 2.64 -0.14
CA LYS A 291 7.83 2.89 -0.67
C LYS A 291 8.83 3.06 0.47
N GLU A 292 10.01 2.48 0.34
CA GLU A 292 11.10 2.59 1.33
C GLU A 292 11.47 4.06 1.56
N GLU A 293 11.47 4.87 0.50
CA GLU A 293 11.83 6.29 0.54
C GLU A 293 10.87 7.14 1.38
N TYR A 294 9.71 6.60 1.76
CA TYR A 294 8.73 7.27 2.61
C TYR A 294 8.96 7.02 4.10
N LEU A 295 9.65 5.94 4.50
CA LEU A 295 9.94 5.63 5.91
C LEU A 295 10.66 6.78 6.65
N PRO A 296 11.68 7.45 6.07
CA PRO A 296 12.33 8.58 6.74
C PRO A 296 11.39 9.77 7.00
N ILE A 297 10.26 9.89 6.29
CA ILE A 297 9.25 10.91 6.58
C ILE A 297 8.55 10.60 7.90
N ILE A 298 8.17 9.34 8.11
CA ILE A 298 7.54 8.86 9.34
C ILE A 298 8.51 9.02 10.51
N TYR A 299 9.75 8.52 10.39
CA TYR A 299 10.73 8.59 11.48
C TYR A 299 11.06 10.01 11.92
N ARG A 300 11.24 10.94 10.97
CA ARG A 300 11.56 12.35 11.29
C ARG A 300 10.39 13.12 11.89
N ALA A 301 9.16 12.65 11.67
CA ALA A 301 7.96 13.23 12.27
C ALA A 301 7.71 12.72 13.69
N GLN A 302 8.30 11.59 14.08
CA GLN A 302 8.13 11.03 15.41
C GLN A 302 8.87 11.86 16.45
N ASP A 303 8.18 12.16 17.55
CA ASP A 303 8.75 12.83 18.69
C ASP A 303 9.66 11.92 19.55
N ASP A 304 10.50 12.51 20.40
CA ASP A 304 11.31 11.78 21.38
C ASP A 304 10.45 10.95 22.34
N SER A 305 9.27 11.46 22.73
CA SER A 305 8.28 10.72 23.51
C SER A 305 7.70 9.49 22.78
N GLY A 306 7.84 9.43 21.46
CA GLY A 306 7.31 8.37 20.60
C GLY A 306 5.99 8.70 19.91
N CYS A 307 5.32 9.78 20.32
CA CYS A 307 4.09 10.26 19.70
C CYS A 307 4.37 11.08 18.42
N TYR A 308 3.31 11.58 17.81
CA TYR A 308 3.37 12.52 16.69
C TYR A 308 2.59 13.79 17.01
N ARG A 309 3.03 14.90 16.43
CA ARG A 309 2.43 16.23 16.59
C ARG A 309 2.54 17.05 15.31
N LEU A 310 1.54 17.87 15.03
CA LEU A 310 1.67 18.93 14.04
C LEU A 310 2.52 20.05 14.64
N LYS A 311 3.50 20.56 13.89
CA LYS A 311 4.24 21.76 14.33
C LYS A 311 3.24 22.91 14.45
N THR A 312 3.30 23.60 15.59
CA THR A 312 2.28 24.52 16.14
C THR A 312 1.52 25.38 15.13
N SER A 313 0.23 25.63 15.44
CA SER A 313 -0.72 26.50 14.71
C SER A 313 -0.24 27.92 14.38
N ALA A 314 0.89 28.38 14.91
CA ALA A 314 1.51 29.66 14.56
C ALA A 314 2.17 29.66 13.16
N GLU A 315 2.53 28.49 12.61
CA GLU A 315 3.08 28.32 11.25
C GLU A 315 2.03 27.81 10.24
N LEU A 316 0.88 27.36 10.73
CA LEU A 316 -0.23 26.92 9.91
C LEU A 316 -1.12 28.11 9.58
N SER A 317 -1.19 28.47 8.30
CA SER A 317 -2.21 29.40 7.77
C SER A 317 -3.59 29.08 8.37
N PRO A 318 -4.49 30.05 8.60
CA PRO A 318 -5.88 29.82 9.03
C PRO A 318 -6.67 28.82 8.16
N ALA A 319 -6.15 28.46 6.98
CA ALA A 319 -6.67 27.44 6.08
C ALA A 319 -6.21 26.00 6.40
N ALA A 320 -5.34 25.79 7.40
CA ALA A 320 -4.97 24.46 7.86
C ALA A 320 -6.16 23.81 8.56
N ARG A 321 -6.74 22.82 7.89
CA ARG A 321 -7.87 22.03 8.39
C ARG A 321 -7.47 21.37 9.70
N LYS A 322 -8.21 21.66 10.77
CA LYS A 322 -8.19 20.87 11.99
C LYS A 322 -9.00 19.59 11.74
N PRO A 323 -8.50 18.40 12.12
CA PRO A 323 -9.34 17.23 12.30
C PRO A 323 -10.50 17.60 13.24
N LEU A 324 -11.72 17.18 12.93
CA LEU A 324 -12.92 17.64 13.63
C LEU A 324 -13.02 17.07 15.06
N VAL A 325 -12.26 16.01 15.38
CA VAL A 325 -12.20 15.36 16.70
C VAL A 325 -10.79 14.85 17.06
N GLU A 326 -9.77 15.71 17.05
CA GLU A 326 -8.44 15.33 17.57
C GLU A 326 -8.46 15.24 19.10
N ALA A 327 -8.03 14.11 19.66
CA ALA A 327 -7.67 14.03 21.07
C ALA A 327 -6.19 14.41 21.24
N GLU A 328 -5.94 15.48 21.99
CA GLU A 328 -4.58 15.92 22.32
C GLU A 328 -4.23 15.49 23.75
N ALA A 329 -3.09 14.82 23.90
CA ALA A 329 -2.50 14.60 25.20
C ALA A 329 -1.98 15.92 25.78
N LYS A 330 -1.81 15.98 27.11
CA LYS A 330 -1.37 17.20 27.81
C LYS A 330 -0.05 17.81 27.34
N ASP A 331 0.83 17.03 26.73
CA ASP A 331 2.13 17.43 26.20
C ASP A 331 2.08 17.88 24.72
N GLY A 332 0.88 17.96 24.14
CA GLY A 332 0.65 18.35 22.75
C GLY A 332 0.83 17.22 21.74
N CYS A 333 0.96 15.97 22.20
CA CYS A 333 0.89 14.80 21.33
C CYS A 333 -0.55 14.60 20.80
N MET A 334 -0.68 14.25 19.54
CA MET A 334 -1.96 14.01 18.88
C MET A 334 -2.20 12.50 18.77
N PHE A 335 -3.28 12.02 19.37
CA PHE A 335 -3.58 10.58 19.42
C PHE A 335 -3.92 10.02 18.05
N HIS A 336 -4.74 10.71 17.25
CA HIS A 336 -5.12 10.25 15.91
C HIS A 336 -3.89 10.18 15.00
N LEU A 337 -3.11 11.26 14.94
CA LEU A 337 -1.87 11.28 14.15
C LEU A 337 -0.89 10.18 14.57
N THR A 338 -0.77 9.93 15.88
CA THR A 338 0.06 8.84 16.41
C THR A 338 -0.49 7.46 16.02
N ALA A 339 -1.81 7.30 16.02
CA ALA A 339 -2.47 6.07 15.62
C ALA A 339 -2.23 5.75 14.14
N VAL A 340 -2.46 6.70 13.23
CA VAL A 340 -2.24 6.48 11.79
C VAL A 340 -0.76 6.26 11.44
N ALA A 341 0.16 6.87 12.19
CA ALA A 341 1.59 6.54 12.07
C ALA A 341 1.89 5.10 12.53
N ALA A 342 1.27 4.65 13.62
CA ALA A 342 1.40 3.30 14.13
C ALA A 342 0.87 2.26 13.14
N THR A 343 -0.27 2.53 12.51
CA THR A 343 -0.85 1.64 11.50
C THR A 343 0.00 1.59 10.24
N ALA A 344 0.54 2.72 9.77
CA ALA A 344 1.47 2.76 8.64
C ALA A 344 2.76 1.96 8.93
N LEU A 345 3.39 2.17 10.10
CA LEU A 345 4.58 1.42 10.51
C LEU A 345 4.28 -0.08 10.66
N SER A 346 3.09 -0.45 11.11
CA SER A 346 2.67 -1.85 11.17
C SER A 346 2.54 -2.49 9.79
N SER A 347 1.98 -1.74 8.82
CA SER A 347 1.95 -2.16 7.41
C SER A 347 3.35 -2.36 6.84
N TYR A 348 4.28 -1.44 7.11
CA TYR A 348 5.69 -1.59 6.73
C TYR A 348 6.35 -2.79 7.39
N LEU A 349 6.19 -2.98 8.71
CA LEU A 349 6.77 -4.12 9.42
C LEU A 349 6.33 -5.43 8.78
N ARG A 350 5.03 -5.58 8.57
CA ARG A 350 4.45 -6.77 7.98
C ARG A 350 4.96 -6.99 6.57
N TYR A 351 4.93 -5.97 5.73
CA TYR A 351 5.38 -6.06 4.34
C TYR A 351 6.88 -6.41 4.25
N SER A 352 7.72 -5.71 5.01
CA SER A 352 9.18 -5.93 5.02
C SER A 352 9.55 -7.34 5.48
N LEU A 353 8.85 -7.90 6.48
CA LEU A 353 9.09 -9.28 6.91
C LEU A 353 8.68 -10.31 5.85
N HIS A 354 7.52 -10.13 5.22
CA HIS A 354 7.09 -11.02 4.13
C HIS A 354 8.03 -10.95 2.93
N LEU A 355 8.48 -9.75 2.56
CA LEU A 355 9.38 -9.55 1.44
C LEU A 355 10.76 -10.19 1.70
N LYS A 356 11.29 -10.04 2.91
CA LYS A 356 12.61 -10.55 3.28
C LYS A 356 12.65 -12.07 3.44
N TYR A 357 11.61 -12.67 4.03
CA TYR A 357 11.62 -14.07 4.44
C TYR A 357 10.67 -14.98 3.63
N ALA A 358 9.73 -14.41 2.86
CA ALA A 358 8.77 -15.18 2.05
C ALA A 358 8.47 -14.55 0.66
N PRO A 359 9.48 -14.13 -0.13
CA PRO A 359 9.26 -13.41 -1.39
C PRO A 359 8.52 -14.24 -2.46
N ASP A 360 8.75 -15.55 -2.52
CA ASP A 360 8.14 -16.42 -3.53
C ASP A 360 6.61 -16.54 -3.34
N LYS A 361 6.16 -16.54 -2.08
CA LYS A 361 4.74 -16.55 -1.75
C LYS A 361 4.07 -15.24 -2.20
N LEU A 362 4.70 -14.10 -1.88
CA LEU A 362 4.23 -12.78 -2.29
C LEU A 362 4.11 -12.66 -3.81
N ASN A 363 5.12 -13.12 -4.55
CA ASN A 363 5.12 -13.10 -6.01
C ASN A 363 4.03 -14.00 -6.61
N THR A 364 3.83 -15.20 -6.05
CA THR A 364 2.80 -16.13 -6.51
C THR A 364 1.41 -15.53 -6.33
N ASP A 365 1.15 -14.91 -5.18
CA ASP A 365 -0.16 -14.33 -4.89
C ASP A 365 -0.46 -13.11 -5.80
N LEU A 366 0.55 -12.28 -6.10
CA LEU A 366 0.41 -11.16 -7.06
C LEU A 366 0.05 -11.65 -8.48
N ILE A 367 0.63 -12.76 -8.93
CA ILE A 367 0.31 -13.36 -10.24
C ILE A 367 -1.13 -13.86 -10.25
N ASN A 368 -1.58 -14.50 -9.16
CA ASN A 368 -2.93 -15.02 -9.04
C ASN A 368 -3.99 -13.90 -9.00
N ASP A 369 -3.72 -12.80 -8.31
CA ASP A 369 -4.58 -11.59 -8.31
C ASP A 369 -4.82 -11.07 -9.73
N HIS A 370 -3.75 -10.98 -10.53
CA HIS A 370 -3.85 -10.51 -11.91
C HIS A 370 -4.73 -11.43 -12.76
N LYS A 371 -4.57 -12.75 -12.59
CA LYS A 371 -5.35 -13.76 -13.31
C LYS A 371 -6.84 -13.68 -12.97
N HIS A 372 -7.19 -13.64 -11.68
CA HIS A 372 -8.59 -13.55 -11.23
C HIS A 372 -9.27 -12.29 -11.75
N TYR A 373 -8.56 -11.15 -11.78
CA TYR A 373 -9.09 -9.94 -12.38
C TYR A 373 -9.43 -10.12 -13.88
N LEU A 374 -8.52 -10.73 -14.65
CA LEU A 374 -8.74 -10.90 -16.10
C LEU A 374 -9.92 -11.83 -16.37
N GLU A 375 -10.06 -12.90 -15.60
CA GLU A 375 -11.20 -13.82 -15.68
C GLU A 375 -12.52 -13.11 -15.35
N ALA A 376 -12.56 -12.27 -14.30
CA ALA A 376 -13.74 -11.48 -13.96
C ALA A 376 -14.15 -10.51 -15.11
N VAL A 377 -13.17 -9.89 -15.77
CA VAL A 377 -13.40 -9.02 -16.94
C VAL A 377 -13.92 -9.82 -18.14
N GLU A 378 -13.39 -11.02 -18.38
CA GLU A 378 -13.75 -11.87 -19.52
C GLU A 378 -15.15 -12.50 -19.38
N VAL A 379 -15.47 -13.04 -18.20
CA VAL A 379 -16.76 -13.71 -17.90
C VAL A 379 -17.94 -12.76 -18.11
N LEU A 380 -17.76 -11.47 -17.83
CA LEU A 380 -18.83 -10.48 -17.93
C LEU A 380 -18.97 -9.84 -19.32
N LYS A 381 -18.16 -10.24 -20.34
CA LYS A 381 -18.24 -9.79 -21.75
C LYS A 381 -18.40 -8.26 -21.94
N LEU A 382 -17.83 -7.45 -21.06
CA LEU A 382 -17.98 -6.00 -21.17
C LEU A 382 -16.97 -5.41 -22.13
N LYS A 383 -17.49 -4.70 -23.14
CA LYS A 383 -16.70 -3.71 -23.88
C LYS A 383 -16.31 -2.62 -22.88
N PRO A 384 -15.02 -2.26 -22.75
CA PRO A 384 -14.59 -1.21 -21.84
C PRO A 384 -15.37 0.07 -22.12
N ARG A 385 -16.08 0.59 -21.12
CA ARG A 385 -16.77 1.87 -21.21
C ARG A 385 -15.78 3.02 -20.98
N SER A 386 -14.79 3.08 -21.86
CA SER A 386 -13.98 4.26 -22.11
C SER A 386 -13.55 4.19 -23.58
N ARG A 387 -14.03 5.13 -24.40
CA ARG A 387 -13.43 5.38 -25.73
C ARG A 387 -12.01 5.90 -25.52
N ILE A 388 -11.07 5.00 -25.27
CA ILE A 388 -9.66 5.22 -25.54
C ILE A 388 -9.32 4.23 -26.64
N SER A 389 -8.93 4.76 -27.79
CA SER A 389 -8.71 4.00 -29.01
C SER A 389 -7.60 2.96 -28.82
N TYR A 390 -7.99 1.72 -28.50
CA TYR A 390 -7.13 0.52 -28.50
C TYR A 390 -6.47 0.24 -29.87
N SER A 391 -6.88 0.96 -30.93
CA SER A 391 -6.28 0.86 -32.27
C SER A 391 -4.82 1.32 -32.32
N ILE A 392 -4.39 2.19 -31.39
CA ILE A 392 -3.01 2.72 -31.41
C ILE A 392 -2.03 1.67 -30.87
N TYR A 393 -2.37 0.97 -29.78
CA TYR A 393 -1.48 -0.03 -29.16
C TYR A 393 -1.32 -1.31 -29.99
N LYS A 394 -2.38 -1.77 -30.65
CA LYS A 394 -2.29 -2.96 -31.52
C LYS A 394 -1.36 -2.71 -32.71
N ASN A 395 -1.40 -1.51 -33.29
CA ASN A 395 -0.52 -1.14 -34.40
C ASN A 395 0.93 -0.97 -33.97
N HIS A 396 1.20 -0.37 -32.80
CA HIS A 396 2.58 -0.24 -32.30
C HIS A 396 3.21 -1.58 -31.92
N TYR A 397 2.44 -2.52 -31.34
CA TYR A 397 2.97 -3.85 -31.03
C TYR A 397 3.29 -4.66 -32.29
N ILE A 398 2.40 -4.62 -33.31
CA ILE A 398 2.66 -5.30 -34.58
C ILE A 398 3.87 -4.67 -35.29
N ILE A 399 3.98 -3.34 -35.32
CA ILE A 399 5.15 -2.67 -35.90
C ILE A 399 6.43 -3.05 -35.14
N PHE A 400 6.39 -3.09 -33.81
CA PHE A 400 7.54 -3.49 -33.00
C PHE A 400 7.97 -4.93 -33.27
N VAL A 401 7.04 -5.88 -33.33
CA VAL A 401 7.35 -7.28 -33.65
C VAL A 401 7.90 -7.42 -35.06
N VAL A 402 7.28 -6.76 -36.06
CA VAL A 402 7.74 -6.82 -37.46
C VAL A 402 9.14 -6.21 -37.61
N VAL A 403 9.41 -5.06 -36.98
CA VAL A 403 10.74 -4.43 -37.01
C VAL A 403 11.80 -5.32 -36.38
N ASN A 404 11.50 -5.95 -35.24
CA ASN A 404 12.43 -6.86 -34.57
C ASN A 404 12.70 -8.13 -35.39
N VAL A 405 11.67 -8.71 -36.02
CA VAL A 405 11.83 -9.87 -36.92
C VAL A 405 12.65 -9.52 -38.15
N ILE A 406 12.42 -8.35 -38.77
CA ILE A 406 13.22 -7.87 -39.90
C ILE A 406 14.68 -7.65 -39.48
N PHE A 407 14.92 -7.02 -38.33
CA PHE A 407 16.28 -6.84 -37.80
C PHE A 407 16.98 -8.18 -37.57
N PHE A 408 16.28 -9.17 -37.03
CA PHE A 408 16.81 -10.50 -36.79
C PHE A 408 17.17 -11.21 -38.10
N ILE A 409 16.27 -11.16 -39.09
CA ILE A 409 16.51 -11.74 -40.42
C ILE A 409 17.70 -11.06 -41.10
N LEU A 410 17.79 -9.73 -41.07
CA LEU A 410 18.90 -8.97 -41.66
C LEU A 410 20.23 -9.26 -40.97
N PHE A 411 20.22 -9.42 -39.64
CA PHE A 411 21.41 -9.79 -38.86
C PHE A 411 21.93 -11.18 -39.26
N PHE A 412 21.05 -12.17 -39.43
CA PHE A 412 21.43 -13.51 -39.88
C PHE A 412 21.84 -13.55 -41.37
N TYR A 413 21.20 -12.75 -42.22
CA TYR A 413 21.58 -12.64 -43.64
C TYR A 413 22.96 -12.00 -43.82
N ARG A 414 23.30 -10.96 -43.04
CA ARG A 414 24.65 -10.37 -43.03
C ARG A 414 25.71 -11.36 -42.56
N LYS A 415 25.39 -12.23 -41.58
CA LYS A 415 26.31 -13.27 -41.10
C LYS A 415 26.57 -14.35 -42.17
N LYS A 416 25.55 -14.74 -42.95
CA LYS A 416 25.72 -15.68 -44.08
C LYS A 416 26.55 -15.08 -45.22
N LEU A 417 26.40 -13.80 -45.53
CA LEU A 417 27.19 -13.10 -46.55
C LEU A 417 28.66 -12.93 -46.14
N PHE A 418 28.96 -12.83 -44.84
CA PHE A 418 30.35 -12.74 -44.35
C PHE A 418 31.08 -14.09 -44.39
N ILE A 419 30.35 -15.20 -44.24
CA ILE A 419 30.93 -16.57 -44.31
C ILE A 419 31.15 -17.02 -45.76
N CYS A 420 30.43 -16.45 -46.74
CA CYS A 420 30.55 -16.84 -48.15
C CYS A 420 31.61 -16.04 -48.94
N ARG A 421 32.27 -15.04 -48.33
CA ARG A 421 33.27 -14.18 -49.00
C ARG A 421 34.73 -14.54 -48.73
N THR A 422 35.00 -15.57 -47.92
CA THR A 422 36.36 -16.01 -47.54
C THR A 422 36.81 -17.35 -48.12
N SER A 423 36.11 -17.93 -49.10
CA SER A 423 36.59 -19.12 -49.82
C SER A 423 36.62 -18.94 -51.33
N ARG A 424 37.65 -18.26 -51.85
CA ARG A 424 38.12 -18.41 -53.25
C ARG A 424 39.56 -17.92 -53.36
N LYS A 425 40.40 -18.74 -54.02
CA LYS A 425 41.88 -18.70 -54.17
C LYS A 425 42.55 -19.41 -52.98
N TYR A 426 43.15 -20.59 -53.12
CA TYR A 426 44.18 -20.98 -54.09
C TYR A 426 44.00 -22.41 -54.64
N THR A 427 44.16 -22.53 -55.95
CA THR A 427 44.52 -23.75 -56.69
C THR A 427 46.05 -23.90 -56.70
N CYS A 428 46.57 -25.10 -56.47
CA CYS A 428 47.82 -25.58 -57.07
C CYS A 428 47.80 -27.10 -57.16
N TRP A 429 47.99 -27.59 -58.39
CA TRP A 429 48.37 -28.95 -58.75
C TRP A 429 49.82 -29.23 -58.31
N TRP A 430 50.06 -30.34 -57.62
CA TRP A 430 50.74 -31.56 -58.09
C TRP A 430 50.67 -32.60 -56.96
#